data_AF-A0A1V6CWV7-F1
#
_entry.id   AF-A0A1V6CWV7-F1
#
_cell.length_a   1.000
_cell.length_b   1.000
_cell.length_c   1.000
_cell.angle_alpha   90.00
_cell.angle_beta   90.00
_cell.angle_gamma   90.00
#
_symmetry.space_group_name_H-M   'P 1'
#
loop_
_entity.id
_entity.type
_entity.pdbx_description
1 polymer ?
#
loop_
_entity_poly.entity_id
_entity_poly.type
_entity_poly.pdbx_seq_one_letter_code
_entity_poly.pdbx_strand_id
1 'polypeptide(L)'
;MRNEWLKQDKAAHLVASIAITSASIELARDFNIRKNEAEVIGFGFTLGIGIAKEFLHDSRPSPHDITCNIIVAFAGVYINRWLQRVKLWK
;
A
#
# COMPACT_ATOMS: atom_id res chain seq x y z
N MET A 1 1.36 -20.38 -19.51
CA MET A 1 2.59 -19.69 -19.07
C MET A 1 2.42 -18.17 -18.93
N ARG A 2 2.09 -17.40 -19.98
CA ARG A 2 1.96 -15.91 -19.89
C ARG A 2 0.92 -15.42 -18.87
N ASN A 3 -0.20 -16.12 -18.74
CA ASN A 3 -1.28 -15.75 -17.79
C ASN A 3 -0.97 -16.11 -16.33
N GLU A 4 -0.13 -17.10 -16.06
CA GLU A 4 0.30 -17.42 -14.69
C GLU A 4 1.37 -16.44 -14.24
N TRP A 5 2.31 -16.09 -15.13
CA TRP A 5 3.31 -15.06 -14.89
C TRP A 5 2.68 -13.68 -14.61
N LEU A 6 1.70 -13.25 -15.41
CA LEU A 6 0.93 -12.02 -15.17
C LEU A 6 0.11 -12.04 -13.86
N LYS A 7 -0.32 -13.22 -13.40
CA LYS A 7 -1.03 -13.36 -12.11
C LYS A 7 -0.06 -13.33 -10.93
N GLN A 8 1.10 -13.97 -11.05
CA GLN A 8 2.14 -14.01 -10.03
C GLN A 8 2.76 -12.62 -9.82
N ASP A 9 2.97 -11.87 -10.90
CA ASP A 9 3.42 -10.48 -10.88
C ASP A 9 2.42 -9.54 -10.18
N LYS A 10 1.12 -9.70 -10.46
CA LYS A 10 0.06 -8.93 -9.77
C LYS A 10 -0.02 -9.21 -8.27
N ALA A 11 0.11 -10.46 -7.86
CA ALA A 11 0.12 -10.81 -6.44
C ALA A 11 1.35 -10.24 -5.73
N ALA A 12 2.53 -10.33 -6.35
CA ALA A 12 3.75 -9.73 -5.83
C ALA A 12 3.65 -8.20 -5.71
N HIS A 13 3.10 -7.52 -6.73
CA HIS A 13 2.83 -6.10 -6.70
C HIS A 13 1.88 -5.70 -5.56
N LEU A 14 0.81 -6.47 -5.35
CA LEU A 14 -0.13 -6.20 -4.28
C LEU A 14 0.52 -6.33 -2.89
N VAL A 15 1.29 -7.40 -2.68
CA VAL A 15 2.03 -7.61 -1.42
C VAL A 15 3.06 -6.52 -1.20
N ALA A 16 3.80 -6.12 -2.23
CA ALA A 16 4.77 -5.04 -2.16
C ALA A 16 4.10 -3.72 -1.75
N SER A 17 2.96 -3.37 -2.35
CA SER A 17 2.23 -2.14 -2.00
C SER A 17 1.71 -2.16 -0.56
N ILE A 18 1.19 -3.28 -0.07
CA ILE A 18 0.79 -3.45 1.35
C ILE A 18 2.00 -3.24 2.28
N ALA A 19 3.14 -3.82 1.93
CA ALA A 19 4.37 -3.70 2.70
C ALA A 19 4.89 -2.26 2.70
N ILE A 20 4.86 -1.58 1.54
CA ILE A 20 5.25 -0.17 1.40
C ILE A 20 4.37 0.73 2.26
N THR A 21 3.04 0.53 2.25
CA THR A 21 2.14 1.26 3.14
C THR A 21 2.55 1.06 4.58
N SER A 22 2.71 -0.20 5.00
CA SER A 22 3.04 -0.55 6.38
C SER A 22 4.38 0.05 6.82
N ALA A 23 5.40 -0.03 5.97
CA ALA A 23 6.73 0.52 6.23
C ALA A 23 6.71 2.05 6.31
N SER A 24 5.94 2.72 5.43
CA SER A 24 5.81 4.18 5.44
C SER A 24 5.14 4.69 6.72
N ILE A 25 4.17 3.94 7.26
CA ILE A 25 3.54 4.25 8.56
C ILE A 25 4.56 4.15 9.69
N GLU A 26 5.33 3.04 9.75
CA GLU A 26 6.34 2.88 10.81
C GLU A 26 7.42 3.96 10.71
N LEU A 27 7.89 4.29 9.49
CA LEU A 27 8.85 5.37 9.28
C LEU A 27 8.29 6.72 9.77
N ALA A 28 7.04 7.06 9.44
CA ALA A 28 6.41 8.27 9.95
C ALA A 28 6.33 8.29 11.48
N ARG A 29 6.07 7.14 12.10
CA ARG A 29 6.06 7.00 13.56
C ARG A 29 7.46 7.15 14.19
N ASP A 30 8.52 6.71 13.51
CA ASP A 30 9.90 6.90 13.96
C ASP A 30 10.27 8.40 14.00
N PHE A 31 9.59 9.23 13.21
CA PHE A 31 9.66 10.70 13.28
C PHE A 31 8.71 11.32 14.31
N ASN A 32 8.19 10.56 15.26
CA ASN A 32 7.23 10.99 16.29
C ASN A 32 5.89 11.54 15.76
N ILE A 33 5.51 11.19 14.54
CA ILE A 33 4.19 11.56 14.01
C ILE A 33 3.12 10.74 14.72
N ARG A 34 1.98 11.39 15.06
CA ARG A 34 0.88 10.72 15.76
C ARG A 34 0.34 9.57 14.90
N LYS A 35 -0.09 8.49 15.56
CA LYS A 35 -0.55 7.26 14.88
C LYS A 35 -1.52 7.54 13.72
N ASN A 36 -2.57 8.33 13.95
CA ASN A 36 -3.58 8.62 12.93
C ASN A 36 -3.00 9.39 11.73
N GLU A 37 -2.07 10.31 11.97
CA GLU A 37 -1.40 11.08 10.93
C GLU A 37 -0.41 10.20 10.15
N ALA A 38 0.33 9.32 10.84
CA ALA A 38 1.22 8.35 10.22
C ALA A 38 0.46 7.38 9.30
N GLU A 39 -0.72 6.92 9.70
CA GLU A 39 -1.62 6.11 8.86
C GLU A 39 -2.07 6.85 7.60
N VAL A 40 -2.43 8.13 7.73
CA VAL A 40 -2.79 9.00 6.58
C VAL A 40 -1.60 9.17 5.64
N ILE A 41 -0.39 9.40 6.18
CA ILE A 41 0.83 9.53 5.38
C ILE A 41 1.13 8.24 4.62
N GLY A 42 1.13 7.09 5.28
CA GLY A 42 1.41 5.82 4.62
C GLY A 42 0.38 5.44 3.57
N PHE A 43 -0.90 5.68 3.85
CA PHE A 43 -1.99 5.52 2.89
C PHE A 43 -1.79 6.44 1.68
N GLY A 44 -1.61 7.74 1.92
CA GLY A 44 -1.45 8.75 0.88
C GLY A 44 -0.21 8.54 0.02
N PHE A 45 0.92 8.15 0.63
CA PHE A 45 2.15 7.84 -0.08
C PHE A 45 1.98 6.66 -1.04
N THR A 46 1.41 5.55 -0.54
CA THR A 46 1.18 4.35 -1.38
C THR A 46 0.18 4.63 -2.49
N LEU A 47 -0.93 5.29 -2.16
CA LEU A 47 -1.95 5.65 -3.14
C LEU A 47 -1.39 6.62 -4.20
N GLY A 48 -0.60 7.60 -3.78
CA GLY A 48 0.07 8.56 -4.66
C GLY A 48 1.00 7.87 -5.65
N ILE A 49 1.83 6.94 -5.18
CA ILE A 49 2.71 6.13 -6.05
C ILE A 49 1.89 5.27 -7.01
N GLY A 50 0.86 4.58 -6.50
CA GLY A 50 0.00 3.70 -7.30
C GLY A 50 -0.69 4.48 -8.42
N ILE A 51 -1.34 5.60 -8.09
CA ILE A 51 -1.99 6.46 -9.07
C ILE A 51 -0.98 7.06 -10.04
N ALA A 52 0.16 7.59 -9.56
CA ALA A 52 1.19 8.16 -10.43
C ALA A 52 1.70 7.14 -11.45
N LYS A 53 1.91 5.87 -11.04
CA LYS A 53 2.29 4.78 -11.96
C LYS A 53 1.25 4.61 -13.07
N GLU A 54 -0.04 4.58 -12.74
CA GLU A 54 -1.10 4.40 -13.73
C GLU A 54 -1.10 5.55 -14.76
N PHE A 55 -0.94 6.80 -14.32
CA PHE A 55 -0.89 7.96 -15.22
C PHE A 55 0.41 8.09 -16.03
N LEU A 56 1.52 7.54 -15.55
CA LEU A 56 2.80 7.54 -16.27
C LEU A 56 2.82 6.53 -17.43
N HIS A 57 2.07 5.43 -17.29
CA HIS A 57 2.04 4.36 -18.29
C HIS A 57 0.78 4.38 -19.15
N ASP A 58 -0.30 4.99 -18.67
CA ASP A 58 -1.57 5.02 -19.37
C ASP A 58 -2.21 6.41 -19.31
N SER A 59 -2.58 6.97 -20.47
CA SER A 59 -3.15 8.32 -20.55
C SER A 59 -4.61 8.38 -20.06
N ARG A 60 -5.25 7.22 -19.88
CA ARG A 60 -6.61 7.08 -19.34
C ARG A 60 -6.65 5.89 -18.39
N PRO A 61 -6.18 6.07 -17.14
CA PRO A 61 -6.13 4.98 -16.19
C PRO A 61 -7.52 4.39 -15.94
N SER A 62 -7.59 3.07 -15.88
CA SER A 62 -8.85 2.36 -15.67
C SER A 62 -9.38 2.63 -14.25
N PRO A 63 -10.68 2.92 -14.08
CA PRO A 63 -11.30 3.03 -12.76
C PRO A 63 -11.09 1.79 -11.89
N HIS A 64 -10.96 0.62 -12.51
CA HIS A 64 -10.65 -0.63 -11.83
C HIS A 64 -9.27 -0.58 -11.14
N ASP A 65 -8.24 -0.07 -11.83
CA ASP A 65 -6.88 -0.07 -11.32
C ASP A 65 -6.69 0.99 -10.23
N ILE A 66 -7.36 2.13 -10.36
CA ILE A 66 -7.46 3.14 -9.28
C ILE A 66 -8.13 2.52 -8.04
N THR A 67 -9.23 1.79 -8.23
CA THR A 67 -9.94 1.12 -7.13
C THR A 67 -9.06 0.06 -6.45
N CYS A 68 -8.32 -0.73 -7.23
CA CYS A 68 -7.35 -1.68 -6.68
C CYS A 68 -6.29 -0.98 -5.82
N ASN A 69 -5.71 0.12 -6.29
CA ASN A 69 -4.72 0.89 -5.52
C ASN A 69 -5.28 1.40 -4.18
N ILE A 70 -6.54 1.87 -4.15
CA ILE A 70 -7.22 2.28 -2.92
C ILE A 70 -7.36 1.11 -1.93
N ILE A 71 -7.90 -0.03 -2.40
CA ILE A 71 -8.11 -1.23 -1.56
C ILE A 71 -6.78 -1.69 -0.95
N VAL A 72 -5.72 -1.71 -1.76
CA VAL A 72 -4.39 -2.16 -1.34
C VAL A 72 -3.78 -1.24 -0.28
N ALA A 73 -3.93 0.08 -0.43
CA ALA A 73 -3.49 1.03 0.59
C ALA A 73 -4.25 0.83 1.93
N PHE A 74 -5.56 0.57 1.88
CA PHE A 74 -6.33 0.22 3.09
C PHE A 74 -5.87 -1.11 3.72
N ALA A 75 -5.60 -2.12 2.90
CA ALA A 75 -5.09 -3.40 3.37
C ALA A 75 -3.73 -3.23 4.08
N GLY A 76 -2.87 -2.36 3.56
CA GLY A 76 -1.60 -1.97 4.19
C GLY A 76 -1.79 -1.36 5.58
N VAL A 77 -2.70 -0.39 5.73
CA VAL A 77 -3.04 0.20 7.05
C VAL A 77 -3.55 -0.87 8.02
N TYR A 78 -4.44 -1.75 7.56
CA TYR A 78 -4.99 -2.81 8.40
C TYR A 78 -3.91 -3.80 8.87
N ILE A 79 -3.02 -4.23 7.95
CA ILE A 79 -1.92 -5.13 8.27
C ILE A 79 -0.94 -4.48 9.24
N ASN A 80 -0.59 -3.22 9.06
CA ASN A 80 0.24 -2.48 10.02
C ASN A 80 -0.39 -2.48 11.42
N ARG A 81 -1.68 -2.16 11.54
CA ARG A 81 -2.42 -2.22 12.82
C ARG A 81 -2.44 -3.62 13.44
N TRP A 82 -2.52 -4.66 12.63
CA TRP A 82 -2.45 -6.04 13.10
C TRP A 82 -1.04 -6.39 13.61
N LEU A 83 0.00 -6.07 12.84
CA LEU A 83 1.40 -6.29 13.21
C LEU A 83 1.77 -5.58 14.52
N GLN A 84 1.31 -4.34 14.70
CA GLN A 84 1.51 -3.60 15.95
C GLN A 84 0.83 -4.28 17.13
N ARG A 85 -0.39 -4.82 16.95
CA ARG A 85 -1.07 -5.60 18.00
C ARG A 85 -0.29 -6.86 18.36
N VAL A 86 0.24 -7.59 17.37
CA VAL A 86 1.05 -8.79 17.60
C VAL A 86 2.38 -8.44 18.29
N LYS A 87 3.04 -7.34 17.91
CA LYS A 87 4.29 -6.88 18.56
C LYS A 87 4.09 -6.53 20.04
N LEU A 88 2.94 -5.98 20.41
CA LEU A 88 2.60 -5.63 21.80
C LEU A 88 2.32 -6.86 22.69
N TRP A 89 2.26 -8.07 22.11
CA TRP A 89 2.04 -9.33 22.82
C TRP A 89 3.32 -10.16 23.02
N LYS A 90 4.49 -9.59 22.70
CA LYS A 90 5.81 -10.11 23.06
C LYS A 90 6.41 -9.29 24.18
#